data_AF-A0A9P4JAS5-F1
#
_entry.id   AF-A0A9P4JAS5-F1
#
_cell.length_a   1.000
_cell.length_b   1.000
_cell.length_c   1.000
_cell.angle_alpha   90.00
_cell.angle_beta   90.00
_cell.angle_gamma   90.00
#
_symmetry.space_group_name_H-M   'P 1'
#
loop_
_entity.id
_entity.type
_entity.pdbx_description
1 polymer ?
#
loop_
_entity_poly.entity_id
_entity_poly.type
_entity_poly.pdbx_seq_one_letter_code
_entity_poly.pdbx_strand_id
1 'polypeptide(L)'
;MTSHWAQTQREGWLCDLYGKDSGDGTRKLPNKSVQSQLVSVLDNLLSGKSSPKESAAKTASLIMSQENVDIPWNNLLGLYLDAVEKFADEKDLKALVDYIVELASLPDAVNEGPETKTLDVGGKTLRIEPGQAVVFEEGTLWRDLPRFSSNVTESFQGPERYLTNLRPPVSPGVAKATWRNLNTYIALIAKSTDAQRIPVLARQVGLGLKTMAMALEYSPDTRLGKNIELHAPAAAQWLRIAGDEIDRLCRDGTQRMAIGDLWAGSGGSEVCDSARLQFWRARIVELGY
;
A
#
# COMPACT_ATOMS: atom_id res chain seq x y z
N MET A 1 -11.49 -12.18 11.42
CA MET A 1 -10.30 -12.03 10.54
C MET A 1 -9.36 -10.96 11.09
N THR A 2 -9.89 -9.79 11.46
CA THR A 2 -9.14 -8.66 12.05
C THR A 2 -8.37 -8.98 13.33
N SER A 3 -9.04 -9.57 14.32
CA SER A 3 -8.41 -9.95 15.59
C SER A 3 -7.27 -10.96 15.41
N HIS A 4 -7.41 -11.90 14.47
CA HIS A 4 -6.35 -12.84 14.13
C HIS A 4 -5.18 -12.14 13.45
N TRP A 5 -5.43 -11.27 12.46
CA TRP A 5 -4.39 -10.44 11.84
C TRP A 5 -3.61 -9.65 12.88
N ALA A 6 -4.30 -8.96 13.78
CA ALA A 6 -3.69 -8.17 14.84
C ALA A 6 -2.82 -9.02 15.77
N GLN A 7 -3.25 -10.25 16.08
CA GLN A 7 -2.45 -11.21 16.84
C GLN A 7 -1.18 -11.61 16.07
N THR A 8 -1.27 -11.91 14.77
CA THR A 8 -0.08 -12.24 13.95
C THR A 8 0.95 -11.12 13.92
N GLN A 9 0.53 -9.85 14.01
CA GLN A 9 1.46 -8.73 14.11
C GLN A 9 2.15 -8.69 15.46
N ARG A 10 1.39 -8.90 16.55
CA ARG A 10 1.92 -8.86 17.93
C ARG A 10 2.83 -10.03 18.27
N GLU A 11 2.67 -11.16 17.61
CA GLU A 11 3.45 -12.39 17.83
C GLU A 11 4.53 -12.59 16.75
N GLY A 12 4.46 -11.88 15.63
CA GLY A 12 5.42 -11.95 14.53
C GLY A 12 6.53 -10.90 14.63
N TRP A 13 6.82 -10.26 13.49
CA TRP A 13 7.98 -9.40 13.30
C TRP A 13 8.10 -8.25 14.32
N LEU A 14 6.98 -7.67 14.80
CA LEU A 14 7.04 -6.64 15.85
C LEU A 14 7.56 -7.22 17.17
N CYS A 15 7.19 -8.46 17.50
CA CYS A 15 7.70 -9.13 18.69
C CYS A 15 9.18 -9.45 18.55
N ASP A 16 9.63 -9.87 17.37
CA ASP A 16 11.04 -10.17 17.12
C ASP A 16 11.91 -8.92 17.30
N LEU A 17 11.43 -7.76 16.85
CA LEU A 17 12.16 -6.50 16.97
C LEU A 17 12.02 -5.84 18.35
N TYR A 18 10.81 -5.80 18.91
CA TYR A 18 10.48 -4.97 20.08
C TYR A 18 9.95 -5.74 21.28
N GLY A 19 9.79 -7.06 21.16
CA GLY A 19 9.32 -7.93 22.23
C GLY A 19 10.32 -8.02 23.37
N LYS A 20 9.81 -8.03 24.60
CA LYS A 20 10.60 -8.26 25.81
C LYS A 20 10.46 -9.71 26.24
N ASP A 21 11.53 -10.28 26.79
CA ASP A 21 11.50 -11.62 27.38
C ASP A 21 10.51 -11.65 28.55
N SER A 22 9.59 -12.62 28.54
CA SER A 22 8.63 -12.83 29.63
C SER A 22 9.14 -13.77 30.73
N GLY A 23 10.40 -14.22 30.65
CA GLY A 23 11.04 -15.09 31.65
C GLY A 23 10.67 -16.58 31.50
N ASP A 24 9.78 -16.91 30.57
CA ASP A 24 9.38 -18.27 30.18
C ASP A 24 10.02 -18.72 28.86
N GLY A 25 11.02 -17.97 28.38
CA GLY A 25 11.67 -18.19 27.09
C GLY A 25 10.84 -17.70 25.90
N THR A 26 9.69 -17.07 26.13
CA THR A 26 8.91 -16.41 25.07
C THR A 26 9.14 -14.90 25.10
N ARG A 27 9.03 -14.26 23.94
CA ARG A 27 9.03 -12.79 23.82
C ARG A 27 7.60 -12.31 23.64
N LYS A 28 7.26 -11.20 24.29
CA LYS A 28 5.95 -10.56 24.16
C LYS A 28 6.11 -9.07 23.91
N LEU A 29 5.33 -8.57 22.96
CA LEU A 29 5.24 -7.14 22.70
C LEU A 29 4.58 -6.45 23.91
N PRO A 30 5.22 -5.45 24.55
CA PRO A 30 4.63 -4.81 25.72
C PRO A 30 3.27 -4.17 25.37
N ASN A 31 2.24 -4.41 26.17
CA ASN A 31 0.88 -3.94 25.89
C ASN A 31 0.77 -2.42 25.72
N LYS A 32 1.63 -1.66 26.43
CA LYS A 32 1.69 -0.19 26.36
C LYS A 32 2.72 0.35 25.36
N SER A 33 3.42 -0.50 24.62
CA SER A 33 4.35 -0.05 23.57
C SER A 33 3.58 0.68 22.46
N VAL A 34 4.25 1.62 21.78
CA VAL A 34 3.65 2.32 20.63
C VAL A 34 3.25 1.34 19.53
N GLN A 35 4.03 0.28 19.33
CA GLN A 35 3.76 -0.80 18.36
C GLN A 35 2.46 -1.53 18.67
N SER A 36 2.27 -1.99 19.92
CA SER A 36 1.02 -2.64 20.35
C SER A 36 -0.19 -1.72 20.18
N GLN A 37 -0.01 -0.42 20.43
CA GLN A 37 -1.07 0.57 20.29
C GLN A 37 -1.42 0.83 18.81
N LEU A 38 -0.42 0.94 17.92
CA LEU A 38 -0.64 1.06 16.47
C LEU A 38 -1.40 -0.14 15.90
N VAL A 39 -1.03 -1.37 16.28
CA VAL A 39 -1.79 -2.58 15.92
C VAL A 39 -3.24 -2.47 16.38
N SER A 40 -3.46 -1.98 17.59
CA SER A 40 -4.81 -1.84 18.15
C SER A 40 -5.63 -0.75 17.45
N VAL A 41 -4.99 0.32 16.93
CA VAL A 41 -5.67 1.33 16.12
C VAL A 41 -6.20 0.71 14.83
N LEU A 42 -5.34 0.00 14.09
CA LEU A 42 -5.75 -0.64 12.83
C LEU A 42 -6.75 -1.78 13.04
N ASP A 43 -6.60 -2.58 14.11
CA ASP A 43 -7.58 -3.62 14.45
C ASP A 43 -8.96 -3.03 14.78
N ASN A 44 -9.00 -1.91 15.51
CA ASN A 44 -10.25 -1.22 15.81
C ASN A 44 -10.89 -0.58 14.56
N LEU A 45 -10.07 0.01 13.68
CA LEU A 45 -10.52 0.52 12.38
C LEU A 45 -11.19 -0.60 11.57
N LEU A 46 -10.47 -1.70 11.35
CA LEU A 46 -10.92 -2.80 10.50
C LEU A 46 -12.08 -3.57 11.14
N SER A 47 -12.16 -3.61 12.47
CA SER A 47 -13.30 -4.21 13.19
C SER A 47 -14.51 -3.27 13.29
N GLY A 48 -14.45 -2.06 12.71
CA GLY A 48 -15.53 -1.07 12.76
C GLY A 48 -15.79 -0.47 14.15
N LYS A 49 -14.83 -0.60 15.08
CA LYS A 49 -14.90 -0.05 16.44
C LYS A 49 -14.44 1.40 16.54
N SER A 50 -13.78 1.90 15.50
CA SER A 50 -13.26 3.27 15.39
C SER A 50 -13.45 3.77 13.97
N SER A 51 -13.78 5.05 13.80
CA SER A 51 -13.84 5.67 12.48
C SER A 51 -12.44 5.88 11.88
N PRO A 52 -12.32 6.02 10.54
CA PRO A 52 -11.06 6.40 9.89
C PRO A 52 -10.41 7.64 10.49
N LYS A 53 -11.19 8.68 10.75
CA LYS A 53 -10.73 9.95 11.33
C LYS A 53 -10.20 9.80 12.76
N GLU A 54 -10.94 9.11 13.62
CA GLU A 54 -10.49 8.84 15.00
C GLU A 54 -9.21 8.01 15.02
N SER A 55 -9.14 7.00 14.15
CA SER A 55 -7.95 6.16 14.02
C SER A 55 -6.75 6.96 13.52
N ALA A 56 -6.92 7.83 12.52
CA ALA A 56 -5.86 8.70 12.00
C ALA A 56 -5.35 9.67 13.06
N ALA A 57 -6.24 10.36 13.78
CA ALA A 57 -5.87 11.26 14.86
C ALA A 57 -5.11 10.53 15.99
N LYS A 58 -5.58 9.32 16.37
CA LYS A 58 -4.92 8.50 17.38
C LYS A 58 -3.54 8.02 16.91
N THR A 59 -3.40 7.62 15.66
CA THR A 59 -2.10 7.29 15.06
C THR A 59 -1.14 8.46 15.12
N ALA A 60 -1.57 9.65 14.68
CA ALA A 60 -0.73 10.84 14.68
C ALA A 60 -0.28 11.19 16.11
N SER A 61 -1.20 11.16 17.07
CA SER A 61 -0.88 11.37 18.49
C SER A 61 0.15 10.36 19.02
N LEU A 62 -0.02 9.08 18.69
CA LEU A 62 0.91 8.02 19.11
C LEU A 62 2.31 8.24 18.53
N ILE A 63 2.42 8.51 17.23
CA ILE A 63 3.70 8.75 16.57
C ILE A 63 4.38 9.99 17.15
N MET A 64 3.65 11.10 17.29
CA MET A 64 4.17 12.36 17.78
C MET A 64 4.49 12.36 19.28
N SER A 65 3.99 11.37 20.04
CA SER A 65 4.39 11.19 21.44
C SER A 65 5.79 10.62 21.61
N GLN A 66 6.39 10.07 20.55
CA GLN A 66 7.71 9.44 20.63
C GLN A 66 8.83 10.45 20.39
N GLU A 67 9.99 10.23 21.02
CA GLU A 67 11.20 11.01 20.76
C GLU A 67 11.70 10.79 19.33
N ASN A 68 11.80 9.52 18.91
CA ASN A 68 12.10 9.14 17.53
C ASN A 68 10.79 8.93 16.77
N VAL A 69 10.53 9.81 15.80
CA VAL A 69 9.30 9.80 14.98
C VAL A 69 9.38 8.76 13.84
N ASP A 70 10.59 8.45 13.38
CA ASP A 70 10.84 7.58 12.24
C ASP A 70 10.42 6.12 12.50
N ILE A 71 10.82 5.59 13.67
CA ILE A 71 10.53 4.20 14.05
C ILE A 71 9.02 3.87 14.06
N PRO A 72 8.16 4.62 14.79
CA PRO A 72 6.74 4.31 14.81
C PRO A 72 6.05 4.59 13.46
N TRP A 73 6.57 5.54 12.65
CA TRP A 73 6.10 5.77 11.28
C TRP A 73 6.39 4.57 10.36
N ASN A 74 7.63 4.08 10.34
CA ASN A 74 7.98 2.89 9.56
C ASN A 74 7.18 1.66 10.01
N ASN A 75 6.99 1.50 11.32
CA ASN A 75 6.17 0.41 11.85
C ASN A 75 4.72 0.50 11.39
N LEU A 76 4.14 1.72 11.36
CA LEU A 76 2.81 1.93 10.81
C LEU A 76 2.75 1.54 9.33
N LEU A 77 3.70 1.97 8.50
CA LEU A 77 3.71 1.64 7.07
C LEU A 77 3.76 0.12 6.85
N GLY A 78 4.61 -0.59 7.60
CA GLY A 78 4.69 -2.05 7.54
C GLY A 78 3.38 -2.73 7.92
N LEU A 79 2.77 -2.29 9.03
CA LEU A 79 1.46 -2.80 9.47
C LEU A 79 0.34 -2.51 8.46
N TYR A 80 0.31 -1.29 7.93
CA TYR A 80 -0.71 -0.82 7.01
C TYR A 80 -0.67 -1.59 5.69
N LEU A 81 0.52 -1.77 5.11
CA LEU A 81 0.69 -2.51 3.87
C LEU A 81 0.47 -4.02 4.05
N ASP A 82 0.88 -4.60 5.18
CA ASP A 82 0.55 -5.99 5.50
C ASP A 82 -0.97 -6.20 5.60
N ALA A 83 -1.70 -5.23 6.16
CA ALA A 83 -3.17 -5.27 6.15
C ALA A 83 -3.70 -5.21 4.71
N VAL A 84 -3.26 -4.25 3.89
CA VAL A 84 -3.67 -4.17 2.47
C VAL A 84 -3.42 -5.48 1.72
N GLU A 85 -2.29 -6.14 1.99
CA GLU A 85 -1.92 -7.40 1.34
C GLU A 85 -2.76 -8.60 1.80
N LYS A 86 -3.27 -8.61 3.04
CA LYS A 86 -4.01 -9.74 3.63
C LYS A 86 -5.53 -9.62 3.59
N PHE A 87 -6.08 -8.42 3.70
CA PHE A 87 -7.54 -8.23 3.69
C PHE A 87 -8.09 -8.33 2.28
N ALA A 88 -9.09 -9.19 2.09
CA ALA A 88 -9.73 -9.43 0.80
C ALA A 88 -11.06 -8.71 0.62
N ASP A 89 -11.66 -8.24 1.72
CA ASP A 89 -12.96 -7.58 1.70
C ASP A 89 -12.81 -6.11 1.27
N GLU A 90 -13.60 -5.69 0.28
CA GLU A 90 -13.56 -4.31 -0.24
C GLU A 90 -13.93 -3.26 0.81
N LYS A 91 -14.78 -3.60 1.77
CA LYS A 91 -15.14 -2.68 2.87
C LYS A 91 -13.93 -2.46 3.78
N ASP A 92 -13.20 -3.52 4.09
CA ASP A 92 -11.98 -3.44 4.92
C ASP A 92 -10.89 -2.62 4.19
N LEU A 93 -10.68 -2.91 2.89
CA LEU A 93 -9.74 -2.14 2.07
C LEU A 93 -10.17 -0.68 1.89
N LYS A 94 -11.48 -0.41 1.76
CA LYS A 94 -12.00 0.95 1.72
C LYS A 94 -11.78 1.67 3.05
N ALA A 95 -11.96 1.00 4.19
CA ALA A 95 -11.66 1.60 5.49
C ALA A 95 -10.19 1.99 5.61
N LEU A 96 -9.27 1.21 5.04
CA LEU A 96 -7.85 1.57 4.94
C LEU A 96 -7.61 2.77 4.02
N VAL A 97 -8.31 2.87 2.88
CA VAL A 97 -8.25 4.06 2.00
C VAL A 97 -8.74 5.31 2.72
N ASP A 98 -9.91 5.24 3.37
CA ASP A 98 -10.46 6.36 4.11
C ASP A 98 -9.51 6.79 5.25
N TYR A 99 -8.89 5.82 5.93
CA TYR A 99 -7.92 6.09 6.99
C TYR A 99 -6.66 6.81 6.51
N ILE A 100 -6.06 6.39 5.39
CA ILE A 100 -4.84 7.04 4.88
C ILE A 100 -5.15 8.44 4.33
N VAL A 101 -6.35 8.65 3.78
CA VAL A 101 -6.85 9.97 3.38
C VAL A 101 -6.98 10.90 4.59
N GLU A 102 -7.62 10.43 5.67
CA GLU A 102 -7.76 11.20 6.91
C GLU A 102 -6.39 11.52 7.52
N LEU A 103 -5.46 10.55 7.52
CA LEU A 103 -4.10 10.76 8.02
C LEU A 103 -3.36 11.82 7.20
N ALA A 104 -3.45 11.78 5.87
CA ALA A 104 -2.83 12.76 4.99
C ALA A 104 -3.51 14.14 4.99
N SER A 105 -4.72 14.22 5.53
CA SER A 105 -5.48 15.47 5.65
C SER A 105 -5.24 16.18 6.99
N LEU A 106 -4.44 15.60 7.89
CA LEU A 106 -4.09 16.25 9.15
C LEU A 106 -3.19 17.48 8.92
N PRO A 107 -3.25 18.50 9.79
CA PRO A 107 -2.29 19.60 9.79
C PRO A 107 -0.87 19.07 9.92
N ASP A 108 0.08 19.66 9.18
CA ASP A 108 1.49 19.22 9.18
C ASP A 108 2.04 19.04 10.60
N ALA A 109 2.78 17.94 10.82
CA ALA A 109 3.35 17.58 12.11
C ALA A 109 4.35 18.64 12.59
N VAL A 110 4.16 19.13 13.81
CA VAL A 110 5.09 20.04 14.50
C VAL A 110 5.52 19.42 15.81
N ASN A 111 6.78 19.62 16.21
CA ASN A 111 7.23 19.25 17.54
C ASN A 111 6.64 20.22 18.58
N GLU A 112 5.44 19.94 19.07
CA GLU A 112 4.78 20.73 20.13
C GLU A 112 5.32 20.44 21.54
N GLY A 113 6.17 19.42 21.69
CA GLY A 113 6.76 19.04 22.96
C GLY A 113 7.91 19.94 23.39
N PRO A 114 8.28 19.92 24.69
CA PRO A 114 9.42 20.70 25.19
C PRO A 114 10.78 20.09 24.83
N GLU A 115 10.82 18.84 24.39
CA GLU A 115 12.04 18.08 24.10
C GLU A 115 12.31 18.03 22.59
N THR A 116 13.60 18.00 22.22
CA THR A 116 14.02 17.77 20.83
C THR A 116 13.58 16.38 20.38
N LYS A 117 12.98 16.28 19.19
CA LYS A 117 12.69 14.99 18.54
C LYS A 117 13.78 14.61 17.54
N THR A 118 13.84 13.33 17.22
CA THR A 118 14.79 12.78 16.26
C THR A 118 14.09 12.10 15.09
N LEU A 119 14.75 12.16 13.93
CA LEU A 119 14.31 11.51 12.71
C LEU A 119 15.52 10.91 11.98
N ASP A 120 15.49 9.62 11.69
CA ASP A 120 16.55 8.95 10.95
C ASP A 120 16.21 8.92 9.45
N VAL A 121 16.99 9.65 8.64
CA VAL A 121 16.80 9.76 7.19
C VAL A 121 18.13 9.52 6.49
N GLY A 122 18.18 8.52 5.61
CA GLY A 122 19.37 8.23 4.80
C GLY A 122 20.63 7.92 5.62
N GLY A 123 20.47 7.33 6.82
CA GLY A 123 21.58 7.04 7.75
C GLY A 123 22.07 8.26 8.54
N LYS A 124 21.34 9.38 8.53
CA LYS A 124 21.59 10.57 9.33
C LYS A 124 20.46 10.80 10.31
N THR A 125 20.81 11.12 11.55
CA THR A 125 19.84 11.54 12.57
C THR A 125 19.66 13.06 12.49
N LEU A 126 18.47 13.49 12.09
CA LEU A 126 18.02 14.87 12.12
C LEU A 126 17.42 15.19 13.48
N ARG A 127 17.68 16.40 13.97
CA ARG A 127 17.10 16.95 15.20
C ARG A 127 15.99 17.91 14.83
N ILE A 128 14.86 17.79 15.52
CA ILE A 128 13.67 18.61 15.32
C ILE A 128 13.39 19.32 16.64
N GLU A 129 13.77 20.59 16.72
CA GLU A 129 13.60 21.40 17.93
C GLU A 129 12.12 21.75 18.16
N PRO A 130 11.72 22.08 19.39
CA PRO A 130 10.37 22.53 19.69
C PRO A 130 9.89 23.65 18.76
N GLY A 131 8.67 23.53 18.26
CA GLY A 131 8.06 24.44 17.29
C GLY A 131 8.47 24.21 15.83
N GLN A 132 9.40 23.30 15.54
CA GLN A 132 9.78 22.97 14.16
C GLN A 132 8.87 21.89 13.56
N ALA A 133 8.64 22.00 12.26
CA ALA A 133 7.92 20.99 11.50
C ALA A 133 8.74 19.70 11.37
N VAL A 134 8.06 18.56 11.38
CA VAL A 134 8.64 17.25 11.09
C VAL A 134 8.66 17.05 9.58
N VAL A 135 9.86 17.17 9.00
CA VAL A 135 10.08 17.11 7.55
C VAL A 135 11.07 15.99 7.24
N PHE A 136 10.68 15.13 6.31
CA PHE A 136 11.49 14.08 5.70
C PHE A 136 12.06 14.59 4.36
N GLU A 137 12.97 13.83 3.75
CA GLU A 137 13.48 14.16 2.41
C GLU A 137 12.35 14.23 1.37
N GLU A 138 11.29 13.43 1.54
CA GLU A 138 10.15 13.35 0.63
C GLU A 138 9.03 14.37 0.91
N GLY A 139 9.13 15.16 2.00
CA GLY A 139 8.15 16.17 2.36
C GLY A 139 7.71 16.12 3.83
N THR A 140 6.54 16.68 4.13
CA THR A 140 5.99 16.70 5.49
C THR A 140 5.35 15.35 5.85
N LEU A 141 5.41 14.98 7.13
CA LEU A 141 5.03 13.65 7.60
C LEU A 141 3.59 13.25 7.22
N TRP A 142 2.61 14.13 7.40
CA TRP A 142 1.21 13.78 7.13
C TRP A 142 0.82 14.01 5.68
N ARG A 143 0.97 15.22 5.15
CA ARG A 143 0.54 15.54 3.79
C ARG A 143 1.22 14.70 2.72
N ASP A 144 2.54 14.49 2.87
CA ASP A 144 3.36 13.89 1.82
C ASP A 144 3.62 12.39 2.05
N LEU A 145 3.21 11.84 3.21
CA LEU A 145 3.34 10.43 3.59
C LEU A 145 4.70 9.82 3.18
N PRO A 146 5.81 10.27 3.79
CA PRO A 146 7.15 9.91 3.34
C PRO A 146 7.34 8.40 3.33
N ARG A 147 8.02 7.89 2.30
CA ARG A 147 8.22 6.46 2.01
C ARG A 147 6.96 5.66 1.65
N PHE A 148 5.76 6.23 1.67
CA PHE A 148 4.55 5.51 1.26
C PHE A 148 4.64 5.05 -0.20
N SER A 149 4.93 5.97 -1.13
CA SER A 149 4.99 5.68 -2.57
C SER A 149 6.05 4.62 -2.91
N SER A 150 7.23 4.68 -2.27
CA SER A 150 8.30 3.72 -2.52
C SER A 150 7.93 2.33 -2.00
N ASN A 151 7.34 2.22 -0.81
CA ASN A 151 6.86 0.94 -0.29
C ASN A 151 5.72 0.36 -1.13
N VAL A 152 4.76 1.17 -1.58
CA VAL A 152 3.70 0.72 -2.50
C VAL A 152 4.30 0.22 -3.81
N THR A 153 5.24 0.97 -4.40
CA THR A 153 5.92 0.60 -5.65
C THR A 153 6.70 -0.71 -5.52
N GLU A 154 7.39 -0.91 -4.39
CA GLU A 154 8.10 -2.14 -4.07
C GLU A 154 7.14 -3.32 -3.95
N SER A 155 5.99 -3.11 -3.30
CA SER A 155 4.92 -4.12 -3.30
C SER A 155 4.33 -4.38 -4.69
N PHE A 156 4.42 -3.40 -5.59
CA PHE A 156 3.94 -3.45 -6.98
C PHE A 156 4.90 -4.08 -8.01
N GLN A 157 5.87 -4.88 -7.56
CA GLN A 157 6.76 -5.64 -8.47
C GLN A 157 6.09 -6.87 -9.13
N GLY A 158 4.93 -7.28 -8.63
CA GLY A 158 4.15 -8.41 -9.14
C GLY A 158 4.04 -9.58 -8.15
N PRO A 159 3.11 -10.54 -8.38
CA PRO A 159 2.87 -11.70 -7.53
C PRO A 159 4.09 -12.62 -7.41
N GLU A 160 5.02 -12.60 -8.36
CA GLU A 160 6.21 -13.45 -8.36
C GLU A 160 7.16 -13.15 -7.19
N ARG A 161 7.13 -11.93 -6.64
CA ARG A 161 7.95 -11.58 -5.46
C ARG A 161 7.63 -12.50 -4.28
N TYR A 162 6.35 -12.87 -4.12
CA TYR A 162 5.90 -13.69 -3.01
C TYR A 162 6.29 -15.17 -3.19
N LEU A 163 6.54 -15.59 -4.43
CA LEU A 163 6.94 -16.97 -4.78
C LEU A 163 8.44 -17.23 -4.61
N THR A 164 9.27 -16.18 -4.56
CA THR A 164 10.73 -16.33 -4.69
C THR A 164 11.54 -15.51 -3.67
N ASN A 165 11.05 -14.33 -3.29
CA ASN A 165 11.81 -13.40 -2.46
C ASN A 165 11.47 -13.51 -0.96
N LEU A 166 10.38 -14.18 -0.60
CA LEU A 166 10.01 -14.44 0.80
C LEU A 166 10.64 -15.73 1.33
N ARG A 167 10.92 -15.76 2.64
CA ARG A 167 11.39 -16.95 3.37
C ARG A 167 10.44 -17.28 4.53
N PRO A 168 9.68 -18.39 4.44
CA PRO A 168 9.54 -19.29 3.29
C PRO A 168 8.73 -18.64 2.14
N PRO A 169 8.89 -19.09 0.88
CA PRO A 169 8.00 -18.72 -0.21
C PRO A 169 6.55 -19.06 0.10
N VAL A 170 5.60 -18.22 -0.33
CA VAL A 170 4.17 -18.51 -0.15
C VAL A 170 3.62 -19.31 -1.33
N SER A 171 2.48 -19.97 -1.14
CA SER A 171 1.82 -20.71 -2.21
C SER A 171 1.29 -19.78 -3.32
N PRO A 172 1.14 -20.28 -4.56
CA PRO A 172 0.55 -19.49 -5.66
C PRO A 172 -0.81 -18.89 -5.33
N GLY A 173 -1.64 -19.60 -4.56
CA GLY A 173 -2.95 -19.10 -4.12
C GLY A 173 -2.84 -17.88 -3.20
N VAL A 174 -1.88 -17.88 -2.27
CA VAL A 174 -1.62 -16.73 -1.39
C VAL A 174 -1.04 -15.57 -2.19
N ALA A 175 -0.06 -15.82 -3.07
CA ALA A 175 0.51 -14.79 -3.93
C ALA A 175 -0.55 -14.12 -4.83
N LYS A 176 -1.43 -14.91 -5.45
CA LYS A 176 -2.57 -14.44 -6.24
C LYS A 176 -3.52 -13.58 -5.42
N ALA A 177 -3.88 -14.03 -4.21
CA ALA A 177 -4.77 -13.28 -3.32
C ALA A 177 -4.15 -11.96 -2.89
N THR A 178 -2.89 -11.98 -2.46
CA THR A 178 -2.16 -10.77 -2.04
C THR A 178 -2.04 -9.75 -3.16
N TRP A 179 -1.64 -10.19 -4.36
CA TRP A 179 -1.54 -9.32 -5.52
C TRP A 179 -2.89 -8.70 -5.89
N ARG A 180 -3.96 -9.50 -5.87
CA ARG A 180 -5.32 -9.02 -6.10
C ARG A 180 -5.72 -7.99 -5.05
N ASN A 181 -5.53 -8.26 -3.76
CA ASN A 181 -5.92 -7.35 -2.67
C ASN A 181 -5.22 -5.99 -2.77
N LEU A 182 -3.91 -6.01 -3.04
CA LEU A 182 -3.12 -4.79 -3.26
C LEU A 182 -3.65 -3.97 -4.45
N ASN A 183 -4.01 -4.63 -5.56
CA ASN A 183 -4.60 -3.94 -6.71
C ASN A 183 -6.01 -3.44 -6.45
N THR A 184 -6.85 -4.19 -5.74
CA THR A 184 -8.16 -3.74 -5.27
C THR A 184 -8.03 -2.47 -4.44
N TYR A 185 -7.07 -2.42 -3.51
CA TYR A 185 -6.80 -1.25 -2.69
C TYR A 185 -6.40 -0.02 -3.52
N ILE A 186 -5.45 -0.14 -4.45
CA ILE A 186 -5.07 0.99 -5.30
C ILE A 186 -6.21 1.40 -6.26
N ALA A 187 -7.01 0.46 -6.75
CA ALA A 187 -8.22 0.80 -7.52
C ALA A 187 -9.25 1.58 -6.68
N LEU A 188 -9.38 1.28 -5.39
CA LEU A 188 -10.21 2.05 -4.47
C LEU A 188 -9.65 3.46 -4.22
N ILE A 189 -8.32 3.64 -4.15
CA ILE A 189 -7.69 4.97 -4.15
C ILE A 189 -8.07 5.72 -5.43
N ALA A 190 -7.91 5.07 -6.59
CA ALA A 190 -8.20 5.67 -7.90
C ALA A 190 -9.65 6.17 -8.00
N LYS A 191 -10.60 5.41 -7.44
CA LYS A 191 -12.02 5.77 -7.40
C LYS A 191 -12.35 6.89 -6.40
N SER A 192 -11.54 7.06 -5.35
CA SER A 192 -11.85 7.97 -4.25
C SER A 192 -11.52 9.43 -4.61
N THR A 193 -12.55 10.28 -4.73
CA THR A 193 -12.38 11.72 -4.99
C THR A 193 -11.49 12.41 -3.97
N ASP A 194 -11.60 12.05 -2.68
CA ASP A 194 -10.79 12.66 -1.63
C ASP A 194 -9.34 12.19 -1.71
N ALA A 195 -9.09 10.93 -2.05
CA ALA A 195 -7.73 10.46 -2.30
C ALA A 195 -7.10 11.14 -3.52
N GLN A 196 -7.88 11.42 -4.56
CA GLN A 196 -7.39 12.12 -5.76
C GLN A 196 -7.01 13.59 -5.49
N ARG A 197 -7.45 14.19 -4.38
CA ARG A 197 -7.00 15.54 -3.95
C ARG A 197 -5.64 15.52 -3.26
N ILE A 198 -5.15 14.36 -2.85
CA ILE A 198 -3.89 14.19 -2.13
C ILE A 198 -2.82 13.71 -3.13
N PRO A 199 -1.82 14.54 -3.49
CA PRO A 199 -0.91 14.21 -4.59
C PRO A 199 -0.14 12.90 -4.44
N VAL A 200 0.26 12.51 -3.22
CA VAL A 200 0.98 11.26 -2.98
C VAL A 200 0.11 10.02 -3.24
N LEU A 201 -1.20 10.13 -3.03
CA LEU A 201 -2.18 9.07 -3.30
C LEU A 201 -2.63 9.07 -4.77
N ALA A 202 -2.93 10.25 -5.32
CA ALA A 202 -3.36 10.41 -6.72
C ALA A 202 -2.33 9.87 -7.74
N ARG A 203 -1.04 9.99 -7.44
CA ARG A 203 0.02 9.45 -8.31
C ARG A 203 0.03 7.92 -8.41
N GLN A 204 -0.59 7.20 -7.45
CA GLN A 204 -0.61 5.74 -7.45
C GLN A 204 -1.49 5.15 -8.56
N VAL A 205 -2.39 5.94 -9.17
CA VAL A 205 -3.32 5.45 -10.20
C VAL A 205 -2.59 4.88 -11.41
N GLY A 206 -1.41 5.41 -11.76
CA GLY A 206 -0.58 4.88 -12.84
C GLY A 206 -0.17 3.41 -12.67
N LEU A 207 -0.19 2.89 -11.44
CA LEU A 207 0.06 1.47 -11.16
C LEU A 207 -1.03 0.56 -11.76
N GLY A 208 -2.25 1.07 -11.95
CA GLY A 208 -3.31 0.31 -12.62
C GLY A 208 -2.96 -0.03 -14.05
N LEU A 209 -2.45 0.95 -14.81
CA LEU A 209 -2.00 0.72 -16.19
C LEU A 209 -0.84 -0.27 -16.25
N LYS A 210 0.10 -0.21 -15.28
CA LYS A 210 1.18 -1.19 -15.13
C LYS A 210 0.61 -2.61 -14.93
N THR A 211 -0.40 -2.77 -14.06
CA THR A 211 -1.08 -4.05 -13.87
C THR A 211 -1.75 -4.55 -15.14
N MET A 212 -2.44 -3.68 -15.87
CA MET A 212 -3.08 -4.05 -17.15
C MET A 212 -2.05 -4.57 -18.15
N ALA A 213 -0.94 -3.86 -18.32
CA ALA A 213 0.14 -4.27 -19.21
C ALA A 213 0.75 -5.61 -18.77
N MET A 214 1.10 -5.76 -17.49
CA MET A 214 1.69 -7.00 -16.94
C MET A 214 0.77 -8.20 -17.11
N ALA A 215 -0.55 -8.01 -16.94
CA ALA A 215 -1.52 -9.08 -16.99
C ALA A 215 -1.93 -9.49 -18.42
N LEU A 216 -1.94 -8.56 -19.37
CA LEU A 216 -2.70 -8.75 -20.62
C LEU A 216 -1.88 -8.67 -21.91
N GLU A 217 -0.64 -8.14 -21.85
CA GLU A 217 0.15 -7.88 -23.06
C GLU A 217 1.26 -8.89 -23.34
N TYR A 218 1.48 -9.85 -22.45
CA TYR A 218 2.63 -10.75 -22.55
C TYR A 218 2.22 -12.17 -22.93
N SER A 219 2.97 -12.79 -23.86
CA SER A 219 2.73 -14.17 -24.27
C SER A 219 3.09 -15.20 -23.20
N PRO A 220 2.48 -16.40 -23.22
CA PRO A 220 2.71 -17.44 -22.20
C PRO A 220 4.16 -17.92 -22.02
N ASP A 221 5.04 -17.70 -23.01
CA ASP A 221 6.46 -18.05 -22.96
C ASP A 221 7.34 -17.01 -22.25
N THR A 222 6.80 -15.82 -21.96
CA THR A 222 7.51 -14.79 -21.19
C THR A 222 7.39 -15.01 -19.67
N ARG A 223 8.23 -14.32 -18.89
CA ARG A 223 8.16 -14.34 -17.42
C ARG A 223 6.80 -13.89 -16.87
N LEU A 224 6.18 -12.88 -17.48
CA LEU A 224 4.90 -12.32 -17.02
C LEU A 224 3.72 -13.16 -17.53
N GLY A 225 3.71 -13.50 -18.81
CA GLY A 225 2.61 -14.26 -19.41
C GLY A 225 2.50 -15.69 -18.90
N LYS A 226 3.60 -16.37 -18.53
CA LYS A 226 3.53 -17.71 -17.90
C LYS A 226 2.80 -17.71 -16.54
N ASN A 227 2.71 -16.54 -15.89
CA ASN A 227 2.08 -16.37 -14.59
C ASN A 227 0.74 -15.62 -14.69
N ILE A 228 0.13 -15.57 -15.89
CA ILE A 228 -1.09 -14.79 -16.15
C ILE A 228 -2.22 -15.06 -15.15
N GLU A 229 -2.35 -16.30 -14.66
CA GLU A 229 -3.34 -16.70 -13.65
C GLU A 229 -3.20 -15.95 -12.32
N LEU A 230 -2.00 -15.45 -12.00
CA LEU A 230 -1.74 -14.64 -10.82
C LEU A 230 -2.09 -13.17 -11.07
N HIS A 231 -1.96 -12.69 -12.31
CA HIS A 231 -2.12 -11.28 -12.68
C HIS A 231 -3.54 -10.91 -13.12
N ALA A 232 -4.19 -11.75 -13.93
CA ALA A 232 -5.49 -11.47 -14.54
C ALA A 232 -6.59 -11.06 -13.54
N PRO A 233 -6.74 -11.70 -12.36
CA PRO A 233 -7.73 -11.25 -11.38
C PRO A 233 -7.50 -9.81 -10.91
N ALA A 234 -6.25 -9.37 -10.79
CA ALA A 234 -5.94 -8.00 -10.39
C ALA A 234 -6.34 -6.98 -11.47
N ALA A 235 -6.09 -7.30 -12.75
CA ALA A 235 -6.55 -6.48 -13.87
C ALA A 235 -8.10 -6.39 -13.92
N ALA A 236 -8.79 -7.51 -13.66
CA ALA A 236 -10.25 -7.52 -13.55
C ALA A 236 -10.76 -6.60 -12.42
N GLN A 237 -10.08 -6.57 -11.26
CA GLN A 237 -10.44 -5.66 -10.16
C GLN A 237 -10.32 -4.19 -10.57
N TRP A 238 -9.26 -3.83 -11.31
CA TRP A 238 -9.08 -2.48 -11.82
C TRP A 238 -10.22 -2.04 -12.74
N LEU A 239 -10.57 -2.88 -13.73
CA LEU A 239 -11.67 -2.58 -14.64
C LEU A 239 -13.01 -2.47 -13.91
N ARG A 240 -13.27 -3.32 -12.91
CA ARG A 240 -14.52 -3.32 -12.15
C ARG A 240 -14.66 -2.12 -11.20
N ILE A 241 -13.59 -1.74 -10.51
CA ILE A 241 -13.63 -0.68 -9.48
C ILE A 241 -13.39 0.70 -10.09
N ALA A 242 -12.37 0.81 -10.94
CA ALA A 242 -11.81 2.07 -11.42
C ALA A 242 -11.71 2.10 -12.96
N GLY A 243 -12.58 1.37 -13.67
CA GLY A 243 -12.62 1.34 -15.13
C GLY A 243 -12.74 2.74 -15.75
N ASP A 244 -13.59 3.61 -15.20
CA ASP A 244 -13.75 4.98 -15.70
C ASP A 244 -12.46 5.81 -15.61
N GLU A 245 -11.63 5.53 -14.60
CA GLU A 245 -10.37 6.23 -14.38
C GLU A 245 -9.28 5.70 -15.34
N ILE A 246 -9.24 4.39 -15.58
CA ILE A 246 -8.40 3.80 -16.63
C ILE A 246 -8.80 4.37 -18.00
N ASP A 247 -10.11 4.46 -18.27
CA ASP A 247 -10.63 5.05 -19.50
C ASP A 247 -10.22 6.51 -19.65
N ARG A 248 -10.27 7.29 -18.56
CA ARG A 248 -9.82 8.68 -18.56
C ARG A 248 -8.34 8.78 -18.90
N LEU A 249 -7.48 8.00 -18.23
CA LEU A 249 -6.04 8.00 -18.49
C LEU A 249 -5.71 7.61 -19.95
N CYS A 250 -6.42 6.63 -20.50
CA CYS A 250 -6.24 6.20 -21.88
C CYS A 250 -6.83 7.17 -22.92
N ARG A 251 -7.87 7.94 -22.57
CA ARG A 251 -8.38 9.02 -23.42
C ARG A 251 -7.42 10.21 -23.45
N ASP A 252 -6.84 10.55 -22.30
CA ASP A 252 -5.87 11.64 -22.19
C ASP A 252 -4.60 11.35 -23.00
N GLY A 253 -4.20 10.07 -23.11
CA GLY A 253 -3.12 9.62 -23.98
C GLY A 253 -1.73 10.13 -23.59
N THR A 254 -1.58 10.63 -22.36
CA THR A 254 -0.32 11.23 -21.87
C THR A 254 0.59 10.21 -21.20
N GLN A 255 0.04 9.07 -20.77
CA GLN A 255 0.80 8.03 -20.07
C GLN A 255 1.56 7.16 -21.07
N ARG A 256 2.80 6.84 -20.72
CA ARG A 256 3.67 5.95 -21.51
C ARG A 256 4.23 4.86 -20.63
N MET A 257 4.27 3.64 -21.15
CA MET A 257 4.93 2.50 -20.50
C MET A 257 5.37 1.46 -21.51
N ALA A 258 6.35 0.65 -21.07
CA ALA A 258 6.79 -0.54 -21.77
C ALA A 258 5.59 -1.42 -22.17
N ILE A 259 5.70 -2.00 -23.36
CA ILE A 259 4.66 -2.83 -23.96
C ILE A 259 5.05 -4.30 -23.89
N GLY A 260 4.05 -5.16 -23.72
CA GLY A 260 4.22 -6.60 -23.94
C GLY A 260 4.19 -6.96 -25.43
N ASP A 261 4.69 -8.16 -25.73
CA ASP A 261 4.87 -8.65 -27.09
C ASP A 261 3.54 -8.90 -27.83
N LEU A 262 2.44 -9.22 -27.13
CA LEU A 262 1.12 -9.37 -27.75
C LEU A 262 0.57 -8.02 -28.23
N TRP A 263 0.81 -6.94 -27.47
CA TRP A 263 0.42 -5.59 -27.89
C TRP A 263 1.35 -5.06 -28.98
N ALA A 264 2.66 -5.30 -28.87
CA ALA A 264 3.61 -4.94 -29.92
C ALA A 264 3.27 -5.65 -31.25
N GLY A 265 2.92 -6.94 -31.20
CA GLY A 265 2.57 -7.75 -32.35
C GLY A 265 1.29 -7.32 -33.07
N SER A 266 0.40 -6.58 -32.41
CA SER A 266 -0.79 -5.97 -33.02
C SER A 266 -0.56 -4.55 -33.56
N GLY A 267 0.69 -4.09 -33.60
CA GLY A 267 1.05 -2.74 -34.04
C GLY A 267 0.96 -1.67 -32.95
N GLY A 268 0.89 -2.10 -31.68
CA GLY A 268 0.77 -1.24 -30.52
C GLY A 268 1.99 -0.37 -30.24
N SER A 269 1.76 0.77 -29.56
CA SER A 269 2.80 1.69 -29.11
C SER A 269 2.88 1.79 -27.58
N GLU A 270 3.91 2.45 -27.06
CA GLU A 270 4.07 2.71 -25.62
C GLU A 270 3.01 3.64 -25.03
N VAL A 271 2.27 4.37 -25.88
CA VAL A 271 1.20 5.27 -25.42
C VAL A 271 0.04 4.45 -24.87
N CYS A 272 -0.41 4.79 -23.67
CA CYS A 272 -1.67 4.26 -23.14
C CYS A 272 -2.81 5.05 -23.77
N ASP A 273 -3.34 4.53 -24.88
CA ASP A 273 -4.44 5.14 -25.61
C ASP A 273 -5.71 4.27 -25.57
N SER A 274 -6.77 4.75 -26.22
CA SER A 274 -8.05 4.04 -26.32
C SER A 274 -7.94 2.70 -27.07
N ALA A 275 -6.97 2.54 -27.98
CA ALA A 275 -6.77 1.28 -28.69
C ALA A 275 -6.15 0.22 -27.76
N ARG A 276 -5.15 0.62 -26.97
CA ARG A 276 -4.55 -0.23 -25.94
C ARG A 276 -5.55 -0.66 -24.88
N LEU A 277 -6.45 0.24 -24.48
CA LEU A 277 -7.57 -0.08 -23.59
C LEU A 277 -8.53 -1.12 -24.20
N GLN A 278 -8.91 -0.97 -25.48
CA GLN A 278 -9.76 -1.95 -26.15
C GLN A 278 -9.09 -3.32 -26.24
N PHE A 279 -7.78 -3.34 -26.53
CA PHE A 279 -6.99 -4.57 -26.49
C PHE A 279 -7.05 -5.24 -25.11
N TRP A 280 -6.83 -4.48 -24.03
CA TRP A 280 -6.94 -5.01 -22.67
C TRP A 280 -8.33 -5.57 -22.34
N ARG A 281 -9.40 -4.85 -22.74
CA ARG A 281 -10.78 -5.30 -22.52
C ARG A 281 -11.12 -6.57 -23.30
N ALA A 282 -10.60 -6.73 -24.52
CA ALA A 282 -10.76 -7.98 -25.26
C ALA A 282 -10.02 -9.12 -24.57
N ARG A 283 -8.76 -8.90 -24.18
CA ARG A 283 -7.92 -9.92 -23.53
C ARG A 283 -8.49 -10.40 -22.20
N ILE A 284 -9.03 -9.51 -21.37
CA ILE A 284 -9.58 -9.94 -20.07
C ILE A 284 -10.80 -10.87 -20.24
N VAL A 285 -11.64 -10.61 -21.24
CA VAL A 285 -12.80 -11.45 -21.59
C VAL A 285 -12.35 -12.80 -22.15
N GLU A 286 -11.33 -12.82 -23.00
CA GLU A 286 -10.73 -14.06 -23.52
C GLU A 286 -10.19 -14.96 -22.40
N LEU A 287 -9.73 -14.36 -21.30
CA LEU A 287 -9.25 -15.07 -20.10
C LEU A 287 -10.38 -15.48 -19.14
N GLY A 288 -11.63 -15.16 -19.45
CA GLY A 288 -12.80 -15.55 -18.67
C GLY A 288 -13.09 -14.67 -17.44
N TYR A 289 -12.67 -13.40 -17.46
CA TYR A 289 -12.89 -12.43 -16.39
C TYR A 289 -13.80 -11.28 -16.82
#